data_AF-A0A1Q3BGQ2-F1
#
_entry.id   AF-A0A1Q3BGQ2-F1
#
_cell.length_a   1.000
_cell.length_b   1.000
_cell.length_c   1.000
_cell.angle_alpha   90.00
_cell.angle_beta   90.00
_cell.angle_gamma   90.00
#
_symmetry.space_group_name_H-M   'P 1'
#
loop_
_entity.id
_entity.type
_entity.pdbx_description
1 polymer ?
#
loop_
_entity_poly.entity_id
_entity_poly.type
_entity_poly.pdbx_seq_one_letter_code
_entity_poly.pdbx_strand_id
1 'polypeptide(L)'
;MVEAIQSPANPNHMVPPADPPTSSSSNNNNKCLFQFPPLKRPTIRVTSEFDSDSSIFFHKISCKLLDSLAKLKLSFNNDSKRQISDPHIHFTSKYLSIDYDVEDHNAFLKGSFDFGPNLHFRAAHDVKAQQGEVAVVANLAKPGYALELSTAVPSVGLPKSTFKFPLGEISLEEREEEEVKKTLSVNGILKGQILNGMCTAVYRDEDLKLIYCYKDEEMSFIPSISLPSNALSFAFKRRFSPSDKLSYWYNIDSKYWSAVYKHTYAKDYKFKAGYDSEVRLGWASLWVGDESGKAKTAPMKMKFQIMLQVPQDDIKSSALMFRVKKRWDV
;
A
#
# COMPACT_ATOMS: atom_id res chain seq x y z
N MET A 1 -65.04 -19.94 15.15
CA MET A 1 -66.07 -20.10 14.10
C MET A 1 -65.39 -19.85 12.77
N VAL A 2 -65.76 -20.59 11.72
CA VAL A 2 -65.13 -20.64 10.38
C VAL A 2 -63.81 -21.44 10.33
N GLU A 3 -63.94 -22.68 9.84
CA GLU A 3 -62.87 -23.52 9.32
C GLU A 3 -62.60 -23.19 7.84
N ALA A 4 -61.44 -23.62 7.33
CA ALA A 4 -61.22 -23.92 5.91
C ALA A 4 -60.29 -25.14 5.87
N ILE A 5 -60.84 -26.36 5.95
CA ILE A 5 -61.27 -27.17 4.80
C ILE A 5 -60.15 -27.32 3.76
N GLN A 6 -59.43 -28.43 3.89
CA GLN A 6 -58.51 -28.99 2.92
C GLN A 6 -59.31 -29.88 1.94
N SER A 7 -58.95 -29.89 0.66
CA SER A 7 -59.58 -30.73 -0.38
C SER A 7 -58.54 -31.60 -1.10
N PRO A 8 -58.93 -32.75 -1.71
CA PRO A 8 -58.29 -34.01 -1.32
C PRO A 8 -57.35 -34.65 -2.35
N ALA A 9 -56.50 -35.59 -1.87
CA ALA A 9 -55.96 -36.70 -2.65
C ALA A 9 -57.02 -37.83 -2.75
N ASN A 10 -56.99 -38.84 -3.61
CA ASN A 10 -56.05 -39.39 -4.60
C ASN A 10 -56.95 -40.10 -5.66
N PRO A 11 -56.49 -40.45 -6.88
CA PRO A 11 -56.28 -41.89 -7.09
C PRO A 11 -55.23 -42.25 -8.16
N ASN A 12 -54.18 -42.97 -7.75
CA ASN A 12 -53.86 -44.28 -8.33
C ASN A 12 -52.83 -45.02 -7.45
N HIS A 13 -53.32 -46.03 -6.72
CA HIS A 13 -52.50 -46.99 -5.99
C HIS A 13 -52.31 -48.24 -6.86
N MET A 14 -51.07 -48.74 -7.01
CA MET A 14 -50.76 -50.18 -7.09
C MET A 14 -49.32 -50.48 -6.60
N VAL A 15 -49.17 -51.60 -5.89
CA VAL A 15 -48.03 -52.20 -5.13
C VAL A 15 -48.41 -53.71 -4.96
N PRO A 16 -47.56 -54.77 -4.89
CA PRO A 16 -46.13 -54.94 -4.47
C PRO A 16 -45.16 -55.34 -5.63
N PRO A 17 -43.92 -55.91 -5.45
CA PRO A 17 -43.25 -56.46 -4.25
C PRO A 17 -41.81 -55.98 -3.95
N ALA A 18 -41.26 -56.49 -2.84
CA ALA A 18 -39.93 -56.23 -2.32
C ALA A 18 -38.99 -57.44 -2.43
N ASP A 19 -37.68 -57.18 -2.56
CA ASP A 19 -36.62 -58.20 -2.68
C ASP A 19 -35.82 -58.41 -1.37
N PRO A 20 -35.22 -59.61 -1.17
CA PRO A 20 -34.55 -60.01 0.07
C PRO A 20 -33.11 -59.47 0.23
N PRO A 21 -32.53 -59.51 1.45
CA PRO A 21 -31.21 -58.95 1.71
C PRO A 21 -30.07 -59.85 1.21
N THR A 22 -29.06 -59.26 0.58
CA THR A 22 -27.80 -59.94 0.22
C THR A 22 -26.63 -59.48 1.08
N SER A 23 -25.76 -60.45 1.39
CA SER A 23 -24.75 -60.41 2.44
C SER A 23 -23.51 -59.56 2.12
N SER A 24 -22.87 -59.12 3.21
CA SER A 24 -21.50 -58.60 3.27
C SER A 24 -20.48 -59.28 2.35
N SER A 25 -19.70 -58.47 1.63
CA SER A 25 -18.31 -58.81 1.27
C SER A 25 -17.39 -57.66 1.67
N SER A 26 -16.53 -57.91 2.65
CA SER A 26 -15.52 -56.96 3.12
C SER A 26 -14.42 -56.80 2.07
N ASN A 27 -14.19 -55.57 1.60
CA ASN A 27 -12.96 -55.22 0.90
C ASN A 27 -12.17 -54.20 1.73
N ASN A 28 -11.15 -54.71 2.42
CA ASN A 28 -10.13 -53.89 3.07
C ASN A 28 -9.35 -53.13 1.99
N ASN A 29 -9.60 -51.83 1.86
CA ASN A 29 -8.66 -50.92 1.20
C ASN A 29 -8.16 -49.90 2.23
N ASN A 30 -6.86 -49.97 2.50
CA ASN A 30 -6.16 -49.15 3.49
C ASN A 30 -6.43 -47.66 3.27
N LYS A 31 -7.18 -47.03 4.17
CA LYS A 31 -7.35 -45.58 4.18
C LYS A 31 -6.06 -44.92 4.65
N CYS A 32 -5.24 -44.49 3.69
CA CYS A 32 -4.08 -43.64 3.96
C CYS A 32 -4.54 -42.36 4.67
N LEU A 33 -4.01 -42.10 5.87
CA LEU A 33 -4.59 -41.18 6.86
C LEU A 33 -4.21 -39.70 6.64
N PHE A 34 -3.89 -39.32 5.40
CA PHE A 34 -3.48 -37.96 5.02
C PHE A 34 -4.20 -37.50 3.75
N GLN A 35 -5.51 -37.29 3.87
CA GLN A 35 -6.30 -36.67 2.82
C GLN A 35 -6.08 -35.15 2.89
N PHE A 36 -5.01 -34.66 2.25
CA PHE A 36 -4.79 -33.23 2.07
C PHE A 36 -6.04 -32.61 1.39
N PRO A 37 -6.55 -31.47 1.88
CA PRO A 37 -7.66 -30.79 1.20
C PRO A 37 -7.23 -30.43 -0.22
N PRO A 38 -8.12 -30.51 -1.23
CA PRO A 38 -7.76 -30.21 -2.60
C PRO A 38 -7.21 -28.80 -2.70
N LEU A 39 -5.92 -28.66 -3.07
CA LEU A 39 -5.26 -27.37 -3.21
C LEU A 39 -6.04 -26.51 -4.20
N LYS A 40 -6.74 -25.50 -3.68
CA LYS A 40 -7.35 -24.45 -4.50
C LYS A 40 -6.22 -23.81 -5.30
N ARG A 41 -6.38 -23.74 -6.62
CA ARG A 41 -5.39 -23.07 -7.49
C ARG A 41 -5.13 -21.67 -6.94
N PRO A 42 -3.87 -21.31 -6.65
CA PRO A 42 -3.56 -20.03 -6.03
C PRO A 42 -3.87 -18.90 -7.01
N THR A 43 -4.55 -17.86 -6.55
CA THR A 43 -4.89 -16.70 -7.40
C THR A 43 -3.63 -15.98 -7.86
N ILE A 44 -3.50 -15.81 -9.18
CA ILE A 44 -2.37 -15.14 -9.82
C ILE A 44 -2.80 -13.74 -10.21
N ARG A 45 -1.95 -12.75 -9.95
CA ARG A 45 -2.12 -11.37 -10.41
C ARG A 45 -0.97 -10.99 -11.31
N VAL A 46 -1.28 -10.60 -12.53
CA VAL A 46 -0.32 -10.07 -13.50
C VAL A 46 -0.58 -8.59 -13.70
N THR A 47 0.47 -7.78 -13.66
CA THR A 47 0.43 -6.36 -13.99
C THR A 47 1.53 -6.07 -14.99
N SER A 48 1.18 -5.34 -16.04
CA SER A 48 2.10 -4.80 -17.04
C SER A 48 1.90 -3.30 -17.11
N GLU A 49 2.99 -2.54 -17.12
CA GLU A 49 2.98 -1.08 -17.23
C GLU A 49 4.00 -0.66 -18.29
N PHE A 50 3.55 -0.02 -19.35
CA PHE A 50 4.44 0.62 -20.32
C PHE A 50 4.63 2.09 -19.96
N ASP A 51 5.86 2.58 -20.05
CA ASP A 51 6.19 4.00 -19.99
C ASP A 51 6.88 4.43 -21.29
N SER A 52 6.33 5.43 -21.98
CA SER A 52 6.89 5.90 -23.25
C SER A 52 8.19 6.67 -23.10
N ASP A 53 8.40 7.31 -21.94
CA ASP A 53 9.55 8.18 -21.69
C ASP A 53 10.86 7.39 -21.68
N SER A 54 10.92 6.35 -20.84
CA SER A 54 12.02 5.38 -20.83
C SER A 54 11.91 4.30 -21.92
N SER A 55 10.74 4.17 -22.58
CA SER A 55 10.42 3.06 -23.50
C SER A 55 10.56 1.66 -22.89
N ILE A 56 10.30 1.55 -21.58
CA ILE A 56 10.40 0.31 -20.79
C ILE A 56 9.01 -0.24 -20.44
N PHE A 57 8.89 -1.57 -20.44
CA PHE A 57 7.78 -2.30 -19.83
C PHE A 57 8.17 -2.80 -18.44
N PHE A 58 7.43 -2.39 -17.42
CA PHE A 58 7.51 -2.95 -16.07
C PHE A 58 6.50 -4.09 -15.92
N HIS A 59 6.98 -5.28 -15.58
CA HIS A 59 6.18 -6.46 -15.35
C HIS A 59 6.18 -6.87 -13.87
N LYS A 60 5.01 -7.31 -13.38
CA LYS A 60 4.83 -7.79 -12.01
C LYS A 60 3.83 -8.93 -11.96
N ILE A 61 4.31 -10.12 -11.61
CA ILE A 61 3.51 -11.33 -11.40
C ILE A 61 3.49 -11.58 -9.89
N SER A 62 2.34 -11.89 -9.31
CA SER A 62 2.29 -12.29 -7.90
C SER A 62 1.23 -13.33 -7.62
N CYS A 63 1.55 -14.26 -6.73
CA CYS A 63 0.78 -15.45 -6.42
C CYS A 63 0.58 -15.52 -4.90
N LYS A 64 -0.64 -15.82 -4.45
CA LYS A 64 -0.93 -16.05 -3.03
C LYS A 64 -0.81 -17.53 -2.71
N LEU A 65 0.03 -17.87 -1.73
CA LEU A 65 0.30 -19.23 -1.29
C LEU A 65 -0.41 -19.51 0.04
N LEU A 66 -0.64 -20.79 0.34
CA LEU A 66 -1.13 -21.26 1.66
C LEU A 66 -2.36 -20.48 2.15
N ASP A 67 -3.46 -20.48 1.38
CA ASP A 67 -4.70 -19.74 1.67
C ASP A 67 -4.52 -18.21 1.96
N SER A 68 -3.48 -17.59 1.40
CA SER A 68 -3.03 -16.20 1.61
C SER A 68 -2.13 -15.94 2.83
N LEU A 69 -1.65 -16.98 3.52
CA LEU A 69 -0.65 -16.83 4.60
C LEU A 69 0.71 -16.33 4.08
N ALA A 70 1.01 -16.60 2.81
CA ALA A 70 2.21 -16.10 2.14
C ALA A 70 1.90 -15.60 0.72
N LYS A 71 2.83 -14.84 0.17
CA LYS A 71 2.78 -14.28 -1.18
C LYS A 71 4.15 -14.31 -1.82
N LEU A 72 4.21 -14.84 -3.05
CA LEU A 72 5.36 -14.71 -3.93
C LEU A 72 5.08 -13.61 -4.95
N LYS A 73 6.08 -12.81 -5.30
CA LYS A 73 6.00 -11.76 -6.33
C LYS A 73 7.31 -11.73 -7.12
N LEU A 74 7.21 -11.88 -8.43
CA LEU A 74 8.26 -11.60 -9.39
C LEU A 74 8.00 -10.21 -10.00
N SER A 75 9.03 -9.39 -10.16
CA SER A 75 9.00 -8.24 -11.06
C SER A 75 10.27 -8.13 -11.85
N PHE A 76 10.19 -7.54 -13.04
CA PHE A 76 11.31 -7.28 -13.93
C PHE A 76 10.89 -6.20 -14.93
N ASN A 77 11.87 -5.54 -15.52
CA ASN A 77 11.70 -4.62 -16.63
C ASN A 77 12.06 -5.32 -17.95
N ASN A 78 11.56 -4.81 -19.07
CA ASN A 78 12.17 -5.07 -20.36
C ASN A 78 12.10 -3.87 -21.31
N ASP A 79 13.11 -3.74 -22.16
CA ASP A 79 13.20 -2.70 -23.18
C ASP A 79 12.46 -3.09 -24.48
N SER A 80 12.55 -2.22 -25.49
CA SER A 80 12.02 -2.45 -26.84
C SER A 80 12.72 -3.58 -27.61
N LYS A 81 13.95 -3.96 -27.24
CA LYS A 81 14.71 -5.10 -27.77
C LYS A 81 14.41 -6.41 -27.05
N ARG A 82 13.54 -6.39 -26.03
CA ARG A 82 13.19 -7.52 -25.14
C ARG A 82 14.35 -7.97 -24.23
N GLN A 83 15.34 -7.12 -24.01
CA GLN A 83 16.33 -7.33 -22.95
C GLN A 83 15.65 -7.12 -21.61
N ILE A 84 15.88 -8.03 -20.66
CA ILE A 84 15.31 -7.97 -19.31
C ILE A 84 16.30 -7.25 -18.39
N SER A 85 15.80 -6.35 -17.54
CA SER A 85 16.56 -5.72 -16.46
C SER A 85 15.80 -5.73 -15.14
N ASP A 86 16.51 -5.42 -14.04
CA ASP A 86 15.96 -5.30 -12.67
C ASP A 86 15.12 -6.51 -12.19
N PRO A 87 15.51 -7.79 -12.42
CA PRO A 87 14.74 -8.94 -11.98
C PRO A 87 14.77 -9.08 -10.45
N HIS A 88 13.60 -8.98 -9.82
CA HIS A 88 13.40 -9.03 -8.38
C HIS A 88 12.41 -10.12 -7.97
N ILE A 89 12.79 -10.95 -7.00
CA ILE A 89 11.95 -11.96 -6.38
C ILE A 89 11.64 -11.55 -4.94
N HIS A 90 10.38 -11.24 -4.65
CA HIS A 90 9.93 -11.00 -3.27
C HIS A 90 9.09 -12.17 -2.75
N PHE A 91 9.40 -12.63 -1.54
CA PHE A 91 8.54 -13.47 -0.73
C PHE A 91 8.04 -12.67 0.49
N THR A 92 6.77 -12.79 0.86
CA THR A 92 6.21 -12.11 2.05
C THR A 92 5.22 -13.02 2.77
N SER A 93 5.40 -13.17 4.08
CA SER A 93 4.52 -13.89 5.02
C SER A 93 4.19 -13.01 6.24
N LYS A 94 3.55 -13.54 7.28
CA LYS A 94 3.28 -12.80 8.53
C LYS A 94 4.57 -12.37 9.27
N TYR A 95 5.59 -13.23 9.29
CA TYR A 95 6.77 -13.11 10.16
C TYR A 95 8.10 -12.97 9.40
N LEU A 96 8.09 -13.20 8.09
CA LEU A 96 9.27 -13.16 7.23
C LEU A 96 8.92 -12.54 5.88
N SER A 97 9.70 -11.55 5.47
CA SER A 97 9.77 -11.06 4.10
C SER A 97 11.20 -11.22 3.59
N ILE A 98 11.34 -11.59 2.33
CA ILE A 98 12.61 -11.67 1.60
C ILE A 98 12.42 -10.85 0.33
N ASP A 99 13.34 -9.94 0.06
CA ASP A 99 13.48 -9.29 -1.24
C ASP A 99 14.83 -9.72 -1.82
N TYR A 100 14.83 -10.31 -3.01
CA TYR A 100 16.03 -10.79 -3.67
C TYR A 100 16.20 -10.09 -5.01
N ASP A 101 17.28 -9.34 -5.13
CA ASP A 101 17.76 -8.76 -6.38
C ASP A 101 18.62 -9.80 -7.11
N VAL A 102 18.18 -10.20 -8.30
CA VAL A 102 18.83 -11.24 -9.10
C VAL A 102 20.04 -10.69 -9.87
N GLU A 103 20.07 -9.40 -10.19
CA GLU A 103 21.23 -8.76 -10.84
C GLU A 103 22.33 -8.52 -9.80
N ASP A 104 21.98 -7.90 -8.69
CA ASP A 104 22.94 -7.56 -7.63
C ASP A 104 23.36 -8.77 -6.78
N HIS A 105 22.69 -9.92 -6.95
CA HIS A 105 22.85 -11.15 -6.15
C HIS A 105 22.68 -10.90 -4.64
N ASN A 106 21.84 -9.93 -4.27
CA ASN A 106 21.62 -9.49 -2.91
C ASN A 106 20.26 -9.95 -2.36
N ALA A 107 20.21 -10.26 -1.07
CA ALA A 107 18.99 -10.58 -0.35
C ALA A 107 18.79 -9.59 0.81
N PHE A 108 17.66 -8.90 0.82
CA PHE A 108 17.20 -8.10 1.95
C PHE A 108 16.12 -8.86 2.73
N LEU A 109 16.47 -9.27 3.94
CA LEU A 109 15.67 -10.09 4.83
C LEU A 109 14.96 -9.19 5.86
N LYS A 110 13.68 -9.47 6.13
CA LYS A 110 12.93 -8.83 7.23
C LYS A 110 12.21 -9.88 8.06
N GLY A 111 12.58 -10.00 9.32
CA GLY A 111 11.91 -10.84 10.32
C GLY A 111 11.07 -10.01 11.29
N SER A 112 9.95 -10.56 11.74
CA SER A 112 9.18 -10.01 12.86
C SER A 112 8.56 -11.12 13.69
N PHE A 113 8.57 -10.98 15.02
CA PHE A 113 7.92 -11.92 15.93
C PHE A 113 7.35 -11.23 17.17
N ASP A 114 6.24 -11.78 17.66
CA ASP A 114 5.49 -11.28 18.82
C ASP A 114 5.91 -12.10 20.05
N PHE A 115 6.53 -11.47 21.05
CA PHE A 115 6.97 -12.13 22.29
C PHE A 115 5.96 -11.84 23.42
N GLY A 116 4.82 -12.52 23.36
CA GLY A 116 3.66 -12.24 24.21
C GLY A 116 2.83 -11.05 23.70
N PRO A 117 1.92 -10.50 24.51
CA PRO A 117 0.93 -9.50 24.06
C PRO A 117 1.52 -8.08 23.90
N ASN A 118 2.65 -7.80 24.57
CA ASN A 118 3.15 -6.44 24.74
C ASN A 118 4.55 -6.21 24.13
N LEU A 119 5.23 -7.23 23.60
CA LEU A 119 6.59 -7.07 23.08
C LEU A 119 6.64 -7.58 21.63
N HIS A 120 7.13 -6.75 20.71
CA HIS A 120 7.32 -7.10 19.31
C HIS A 120 8.77 -6.88 18.92
N PHE A 121 9.38 -7.88 18.30
CA PHE A 121 10.73 -7.79 17.75
C PHE A 121 10.66 -7.65 16.22
N ARG A 122 11.59 -6.89 15.65
CA ARG A 122 11.81 -6.76 14.22
C ARG A 122 13.31 -6.82 13.94
N ALA A 123 13.69 -7.47 12.85
CA ALA A 123 15.02 -7.38 12.29
C ALA A 123 14.93 -7.16 10.78
N ALA A 124 15.80 -6.31 10.24
CA ALA A 124 16.07 -6.17 8.82
C ALA A 124 17.57 -6.40 8.58
N HIS A 125 17.93 -7.08 7.50
CA HIS A 125 19.33 -7.37 7.18
C HIS A 125 19.55 -7.44 5.67
N ASP A 126 20.53 -6.67 5.20
CA ASP A 126 21.09 -6.74 3.85
C ASP A 126 22.30 -7.67 3.86
N VAL A 127 22.19 -8.78 3.12
CA VAL A 127 23.18 -9.86 3.14
C VAL A 127 24.48 -9.47 2.44
N LYS A 128 24.42 -8.66 1.36
CA LYS A 128 25.60 -8.25 0.59
C LYS A 128 26.36 -7.12 1.27
N ALA A 129 25.66 -6.14 1.84
CA ALA A 129 26.25 -5.06 2.61
C ALA A 129 26.69 -5.47 4.03
N GLN A 130 26.24 -6.64 4.51
CA GLN A 130 26.42 -7.12 5.89
C GLN A 130 25.88 -6.14 6.94
N GLN A 131 24.89 -5.32 6.55
CA GLN A 131 24.29 -4.28 7.38
C GLN A 131 22.83 -4.60 7.71
N GLY A 132 22.27 -3.98 8.74
CA GLY A 132 20.91 -4.26 9.16
C GLY A 132 20.43 -3.34 10.28
N GLU A 133 19.21 -3.59 10.75
CA GLU A 133 18.60 -2.92 11.89
C GLU A 133 17.85 -3.97 12.73
N VAL A 134 18.01 -3.91 14.05
CA VAL A 134 17.20 -4.68 15.01
C VAL A 134 16.40 -3.69 15.85
N ALA A 135 15.10 -3.95 16.00
CA ALA A 135 14.19 -3.11 16.77
C ALA A 135 13.30 -3.93 17.71
N VAL A 136 13.07 -3.39 18.91
CA VAL A 136 12.20 -3.95 19.95
C VAL A 136 11.15 -2.92 20.31
N VAL A 137 9.86 -3.27 20.22
CA VAL A 137 8.73 -2.42 20.55
C VAL A 137 7.99 -3.00 21.75
N ALA A 138 7.97 -2.25 22.85
CA ALA A 138 7.21 -2.56 24.06
C ALA A 138 5.93 -1.70 24.14
N ASN A 139 4.76 -2.32 24.06
CA ASN A 139 3.46 -1.69 24.34
C ASN A 139 3.33 -1.49 25.85
N LEU A 140 3.34 -0.23 26.30
CA LEU A 140 3.37 0.13 27.72
C LEU A 140 1.96 0.24 28.32
N ALA A 141 1.06 0.95 27.64
CA ALA A 141 -0.30 1.21 28.12
C ALA A 141 -1.28 1.48 26.97
N LYS A 142 -2.57 1.29 27.24
CA LYS A 142 -3.65 1.73 26.34
C LYS A 142 -4.14 3.13 26.74
N PRO A 143 -4.57 3.97 25.77
CA PRO A 143 -4.44 3.77 24.33
C PRO A 143 -3.01 4.08 23.85
N GLY A 144 -2.46 3.26 22.95
CA GLY A 144 -1.34 3.65 22.06
C GLY A 144 -0.01 4.08 22.67
N TYR A 145 0.29 3.81 23.95
CA TYR A 145 1.61 4.10 24.52
C TYR A 145 2.59 2.96 24.26
N ALA A 146 3.73 3.27 23.65
CA ALA A 146 4.79 2.29 23.37
C ALA A 146 6.18 2.90 23.42
N LEU A 147 7.19 2.06 23.70
CA LEU A 147 8.61 2.39 23.59
C LEU A 147 9.24 1.50 22.51
N GLU A 148 9.89 2.09 21.52
CA GLU A 148 10.64 1.40 20.47
C GLU A 148 12.13 1.71 20.62
N LEU A 149 12.96 0.68 20.76
CA LEU A 149 14.42 0.77 20.75
C LEU A 149 14.91 0.12 19.46
N SER A 150 15.70 0.83 18.63
CA SER A 150 16.34 0.23 17.46
C SER A 150 17.83 0.53 17.37
N THR A 151 18.57 -0.37 16.72
CA THR A 151 20.02 -0.29 16.57
C THR A 151 20.45 -0.86 15.23
N ALA A 152 21.48 -0.26 14.62
CA ALA A 152 22.12 -0.82 13.44
C ALA A 152 22.84 -2.14 13.79
N VAL A 153 23.04 -2.98 12.78
CA VAL A 153 23.88 -4.20 12.85
C VAL A 153 24.87 -4.14 11.70
N PRO A 154 26.21 -4.16 11.93
CA PRO A 154 26.87 -4.07 13.23
C PRO A 154 26.52 -2.80 14.01
N SER A 155 26.61 -2.86 15.35
CA SER A 155 26.21 -1.75 16.22
C SER A 155 27.11 -0.53 16.00
N VAL A 156 26.52 0.58 15.56
CA VAL A 156 27.17 1.88 15.44
C VAL A 156 26.50 2.84 16.40
N GLY A 157 27.23 3.29 17.42
CA GLY A 157 26.73 4.26 18.39
C GLY A 157 25.68 3.74 19.38
N LEU A 158 24.94 4.68 19.97
CA LEU A 158 23.82 4.40 20.88
C LEU A 158 22.55 3.99 20.12
N PRO A 159 21.70 3.11 20.68
CA PRO A 159 20.42 2.75 20.06
C PRO A 159 19.47 3.95 20.01
N LYS A 160 18.76 4.09 18.88
CA LYS A 160 17.63 5.01 18.73
C LYS A 160 16.51 4.62 19.69
N SER A 161 16.01 5.58 20.46
CA SER A 161 14.89 5.37 21.38
C SER A 161 13.71 6.24 20.96
N THR A 162 12.53 5.64 20.76
CA THR A 162 11.31 6.32 20.33
C THR A 162 10.16 6.02 21.27
N PHE A 163 9.66 7.05 21.97
CA PHE A 163 8.46 6.98 22.80
C PHE A 163 7.24 7.43 22.00
N LYS A 164 6.20 6.58 21.94
CA LYS A 164 4.96 6.78 21.17
C LYS A 164 3.77 6.89 22.12
N PHE A 165 2.81 7.73 21.76
CA PHE A 165 1.60 8.03 22.52
C PHE A 165 0.45 8.39 21.56
N PRO A 166 -0.84 8.41 22.00
CA PRO A 166 -2.00 8.60 21.11
C PRO A 166 -1.93 9.78 20.13
N LEU A 167 -1.25 10.84 20.54
CA LEU A 167 -1.18 12.11 19.84
C LEU A 167 0.22 12.42 19.30
N GLY A 168 1.17 11.48 19.32
CA GLY A 168 2.52 11.80 18.88
C GLY A 168 3.57 10.73 19.13
N GLU A 169 4.80 11.08 18.77
CA GLU A 169 6.00 10.33 19.10
C GLU A 169 7.18 11.29 19.27
N ILE A 170 8.14 10.90 20.11
CA ILE A 170 9.41 11.60 20.31
C ILE A 170 10.51 10.54 20.20
N SER A 171 11.51 10.79 19.36
CA SER A 171 12.68 9.93 19.19
C SER A 171 13.97 10.67 19.50
N LEU A 172 14.85 10.00 20.24
CA LEU A 172 16.23 10.39 20.53
C LEU A 172 17.16 9.46 19.73
N GLU A 173 18.07 10.02 18.95
CA GLU A 173 19.09 9.27 18.21
C GLU A 173 20.46 9.95 18.27
N GLU A 174 21.53 9.18 18.15
CA GLU A 174 22.89 9.72 18.06
C GLU A 174 23.20 10.02 16.59
N ARG A 175 23.58 11.26 16.29
CA ARG A 175 23.95 11.72 14.95
C ARG A 175 25.44 12.06 14.93
N GLU A 176 26.12 11.60 13.89
CA GLU A 176 27.48 12.05 13.59
C GLU A 176 27.39 13.26 12.66
N GLU A 177 27.94 14.38 13.11
CA GLU A 177 28.06 15.62 12.34
C GLU A 177 29.52 15.80 11.92
N GLU A 178 29.75 16.40 10.74
CA GLU A 178 31.07 16.44 10.11
C GLU A 178 32.14 17.19 10.95
N GLU A 179 31.72 18.07 11.86
CA GLU A 179 32.61 18.91 12.69
C GLU A 179 32.57 18.58 14.21
N VAL A 180 31.57 17.83 14.70
CA VAL A 180 31.38 17.57 16.15
C VAL A 180 31.23 16.08 16.44
N LYS A 181 31.97 15.59 17.44
CA LYS A 181 31.84 14.21 17.94
C LYS A 181 30.44 13.98 18.53
N LYS A 182 29.61 13.24 17.79
CA LYS A 182 28.39 12.56 18.24
C LYS A 182 27.43 13.43 19.07
N THR A 183 26.55 14.14 18.39
CA THR A 183 25.48 14.93 19.01
C THR A 183 24.20 14.08 19.16
N LEU A 184 23.44 14.30 20.23
CA LEU A 184 22.13 13.67 20.42
C LEU A 184 21.06 14.51 19.74
N SER A 185 20.44 14.01 18.68
CA SER A 185 19.34 14.68 18.01
C SER A 185 18.00 14.23 18.58
N VAL A 186 17.06 15.18 18.67
CA VAL A 186 15.69 14.96 19.12
C VAL A 186 14.78 15.24 17.93
N ASN A 187 13.99 14.24 17.54
CA ASN A 187 13.01 14.32 16.47
C ASN A 187 11.62 13.99 17.07
N GLY A 188 10.53 14.57 16.55
CA GLY A 188 9.21 14.32 17.14
C GLY A 188 8.01 14.84 16.36
N ILE A 189 6.85 14.28 16.66
CA ILE A 189 5.55 14.66 16.10
C ILE A 189 4.57 14.83 17.26
N LEU A 190 3.90 15.98 17.33
CA LEU A 190 2.82 16.28 18.28
C LEU A 190 1.55 16.66 17.53
N LYS A 191 0.41 16.17 17.98
CA LYS A 191 -0.91 16.44 17.40
C LYS A 191 -1.87 16.93 18.48
N GLY A 192 -2.73 17.88 18.13
CA GLY A 192 -3.72 18.42 19.04
C GLY A 192 -4.94 18.90 18.29
N GLN A 193 -6.12 18.56 18.76
CA GLN A 193 -7.35 19.12 18.21
C GLN A 193 -7.53 20.54 18.72
N ILE A 194 -7.66 21.50 17.79
CA ILE A 194 -7.85 22.93 18.07
C ILE A 194 -8.96 23.43 17.15
N LEU A 195 -9.99 24.07 17.72
CA LEU A 195 -11.22 24.41 17.00
C LEU A 195 -11.79 23.17 16.28
N ASN A 196 -12.18 23.33 15.00
CA ASN A 196 -12.73 22.28 14.16
C ASN A 196 -11.64 21.54 13.33
N GLY A 197 -10.37 21.60 13.75
CA GLY A 197 -9.26 21.01 13.01
C GLY A 197 -8.20 20.35 13.88
N MET A 198 -7.24 19.70 13.21
CA MET A 198 -6.10 19.05 13.84
C MET A 198 -4.84 19.89 13.59
N CYS A 199 -4.24 20.40 14.65
CA CYS A 199 -2.87 20.91 14.61
C CYS A 199 -1.89 19.74 14.69
N THR A 200 -0.78 19.83 13.94
CA THR A 200 0.33 18.88 13.96
C THR A 200 1.63 19.67 13.91
N ALA A 201 2.45 19.54 14.94
CA ALA A 201 3.85 19.99 14.94
C ALA A 201 4.74 18.80 14.60
N VAL A 202 5.65 18.97 13.66
CA VAL A 202 6.70 18.00 13.31
C VAL A 202 8.04 18.70 13.51
N TYR A 203 8.83 18.24 14.46
CA TYR A 203 10.21 18.69 14.65
C TYR A 203 11.13 17.60 14.09
N ARG A 204 12.02 17.98 13.17
CA ARG A 204 13.02 17.07 12.61
C ARG A 204 14.26 17.83 12.19
N ASP A 205 15.42 17.38 12.65
CA ASP A 205 16.72 17.90 12.19
C ASP A 205 16.77 19.44 12.25
N GLU A 206 16.39 19.99 13.41
CA GLU A 206 16.24 21.43 13.72
C GLU A 206 15.09 22.19 13.02
N ASP A 207 14.47 21.62 11.98
CA ASP A 207 13.27 22.19 11.35
C ASP A 207 11.98 21.87 12.14
N LEU A 208 11.22 22.91 12.49
CA LEU A 208 9.88 22.81 13.08
C LEU A 208 8.81 23.14 12.03
N LYS A 209 8.10 22.13 11.54
CA LYS A 209 6.95 22.28 10.64
C LYS A 209 5.63 22.20 11.40
N LEU A 210 4.89 23.30 11.42
CA LEU A 210 3.53 23.39 11.96
C LEU A 210 2.52 23.23 10.82
N ILE A 211 1.53 22.37 11.00
CA ILE A 211 0.48 22.06 10.01
C ILE A 211 -0.86 22.10 10.73
N TYR A 212 -1.80 22.91 10.24
CA TYR A 212 -3.20 22.82 10.65
C TYR A 212 -3.98 22.06 9.57
N CYS A 213 -4.96 21.25 9.95
CA CYS A 213 -5.81 20.50 9.03
C CYS A 213 -7.27 20.67 9.44
N TYR A 214 -7.97 21.56 8.74
CA TYR A 214 -9.43 21.63 8.77
C TYR A 214 -10.01 20.73 7.67
N LYS A 215 -11.10 20.01 7.99
CA LYS A 215 -11.81 19.17 7.03
C LYS A 215 -13.26 18.94 7.45
N ASP A 216 -14.16 19.10 6.50
CA ASP A 216 -15.56 18.70 6.57
C ASP A 216 -15.90 17.70 5.42
N GLU A 217 -17.17 17.56 5.06
CA GLU A 217 -17.63 16.67 3.97
C GLU A 217 -17.29 17.18 2.56
N GLU A 218 -17.18 18.50 2.43
CA GLU A 218 -17.13 19.26 1.19
C GLU A 218 -15.74 19.85 0.91
N MET A 219 -15.00 20.25 1.94
CA MET A 219 -13.68 20.86 1.81
C MET A 219 -12.66 20.38 2.84
N SER A 220 -11.38 20.58 2.51
CA SER A 220 -10.28 20.51 3.47
C SER A 220 -9.31 21.65 3.21
N PHE A 221 -8.89 22.35 4.25
CA PHE A 221 -7.90 23.42 4.19
C PHE A 221 -6.75 23.11 5.13
N ILE A 222 -5.53 23.11 4.60
CA ILE A 222 -4.33 22.59 5.25
C ILE A 222 -3.19 23.60 5.10
N PRO A 223 -3.18 24.71 5.86
CA PRO A 223 -2.04 25.62 5.89
C PRO A 223 -0.90 25.02 6.72
N SER A 224 0.33 25.39 6.38
CA SER A 224 1.54 25.01 7.10
C SER A 224 2.62 26.08 7.02
N ILE A 225 3.43 26.15 8.08
CA ILE A 225 4.64 26.96 8.16
C ILE A 225 5.81 26.06 8.60
N SER A 226 6.98 26.24 8.00
CA SER A 226 8.25 25.70 8.50
C SER A 226 9.04 26.79 9.20
N LEU A 227 9.67 26.47 10.32
CA LEU A 227 10.57 27.33 11.10
C LEU A 227 11.93 26.61 11.22
N PRO A 228 13.07 27.32 11.21
CA PRO A 228 13.22 28.79 11.26
C PRO A 228 13.06 29.49 9.90
N SER A 229 12.93 28.76 8.79
CA SER A 229 12.83 29.31 7.43
C SER A 229 11.64 30.25 7.19
N ASN A 230 10.61 30.21 8.05
CA ASN A 230 9.32 30.89 7.90
C ASN A 230 8.55 30.52 6.62
N ALA A 231 8.93 29.42 5.96
CA ALA A 231 8.37 29.05 4.66
C ALA A 231 6.89 28.64 4.79
N LEU A 232 6.03 29.27 4.00
CA LEU A 232 4.58 29.15 4.07
C LEU A 232 4.00 28.39 2.88
N SER A 233 3.09 27.45 3.14
CA SER A 233 2.31 26.80 2.09
C SER A 233 0.93 26.39 2.56
N PHE A 234 -0.01 26.22 1.63
CA PHE A 234 -1.32 25.64 1.94
C PHE A 234 -1.75 24.63 0.88
N ALA A 235 -2.44 23.57 1.33
CA ALA A 235 -3.25 22.73 0.45
C ALA A 235 -4.74 22.98 0.69
N PHE A 236 -5.51 23.03 -0.39
CA PHE A 236 -6.95 23.12 -0.38
C PHE A 236 -7.56 21.99 -1.20
N LYS A 237 -8.70 21.44 -0.78
CA LYS A 237 -9.47 20.50 -1.59
C LYS A 237 -10.94 20.88 -1.49
N ARG A 238 -11.64 20.92 -2.62
CA ARG A 238 -13.08 21.15 -2.71
C ARG A 238 -13.73 20.01 -3.46
N ARG A 239 -14.75 19.41 -2.88
CA ARG A 239 -15.74 18.58 -3.57
C ARG A 239 -16.82 19.53 -4.09
N PHE A 240 -17.13 19.49 -5.39
CA PHE A 240 -18.24 20.28 -5.96
C PHE A 240 -19.50 19.44 -6.13
N SER A 241 -19.34 18.13 -6.30
CA SER A 241 -20.43 17.17 -6.45
C SER A 241 -20.03 15.82 -5.85
N PRO A 242 -20.93 14.83 -5.78
CA PRO A 242 -20.55 13.46 -5.43
C PRO A 242 -19.37 12.90 -6.24
N SER A 243 -19.27 13.30 -7.51
CA SER A 243 -18.27 12.85 -8.51
C SER A 243 -17.02 13.73 -8.60
N ASP A 244 -17.16 15.04 -8.35
CA ASP A 244 -16.19 16.07 -8.72
C ASP A 244 -15.39 16.61 -7.53
N LYS A 245 -14.07 16.64 -7.69
CA LYS A 245 -13.14 17.15 -6.69
C LYS A 245 -11.97 17.89 -7.32
N LEU A 246 -11.75 19.13 -6.86
CA LEU A 246 -10.50 19.86 -7.06
C LEU A 246 -9.59 19.66 -5.84
N SER A 247 -8.30 19.51 -6.08
CA SER A 247 -7.23 19.69 -5.10
C SER A 247 -6.30 20.77 -5.62
N TYR A 248 -5.83 21.64 -4.74
CA TYR A 248 -4.90 22.72 -5.02
C TYR A 248 -3.84 22.75 -3.93
N TRP A 249 -2.62 23.10 -4.27
CA TRP A 249 -1.54 23.37 -3.33
C TRP A 249 -0.76 24.59 -3.82
N TYR A 250 -0.29 25.40 -2.90
CA TYR A 250 0.53 26.58 -3.17
C TYR A 250 1.59 26.76 -2.09
N ASN A 251 2.83 27.01 -2.52
CA ASN A 251 3.93 27.50 -1.71
C ASN A 251 4.04 29.01 -1.94
N ILE A 252 4.02 29.80 -0.86
CA ILE A 252 4.01 31.27 -0.93
C ILE A 252 5.38 31.81 -1.35
N ASP A 253 6.46 31.16 -0.90
CA ASP A 253 7.84 31.64 -1.07
C ASP A 253 8.36 31.34 -2.47
N SER A 254 8.23 30.09 -2.92
CA SER A 254 8.63 29.68 -4.28
C SER A 254 7.60 30.08 -5.34
N LYS A 255 6.38 30.46 -4.93
CA LYS A 255 5.21 30.72 -5.78
C LYS A 255 4.76 29.50 -6.60
N TYR A 256 5.28 28.32 -6.32
CA TYR A 256 4.86 27.10 -7.00
C TYR A 256 3.48 26.67 -6.53
N TRP A 257 2.66 26.21 -7.47
CA TRP A 257 1.36 25.63 -7.25
C TRP A 257 1.17 24.36 -8.04
N SER A 258 0.29 23.50 -7.54
CA SER A 258 -0.26 22.40 -8.32
C SER A 258 -1.78 22.34 -8.16
N ALA A 259 -2.46 21.98 -9.24
CA ALA A 259 -3.90 21.81 -9.29
C ALA A 259 -4.23 20.43 -9.85
N VAL A 260 -5.17 19.70 -9.24
CA VAL A 260 -5.62 18.39 -9.70
C VAL A 260 -7.14 18.32 -9.62
N TYR A 261 -7.78 18.25 -10.79
CA TYR A 261 -9.18 17.92 -10.94
C TYR A 261 -9.36 16.40 -10.99
N LYS A 262 -10.44 15.90 -10.38
CA LYS A 262 -10.89 14.51 -10.44
C LYS A 262 -12.39 14.49 -10.69
N HIS A 263 -12.80 13.81 -11.76
CA HIS A 263 -14.18 13.41 -12.01
C HIS A 263 -14.32 11.88 -11.86
N THR A 264 -15.42 11.42 -11.26
CA THR A 264 -15.72 9.99 -11.10
C THR A 264 -17.06 9.70 -11.76
N TYR A 265 -17.03 8.95 -12.85
CA TYR A 265 -18.23 8.58 -13.60
C TYR A 265 -18.61 7.14 -13.26
N ALA A 266 -19.75 6.99 -12.58
CA ALA A 266 -20.19 5.73 -11.97
C ALA A 266 -19.09 5.08 -11.10
N LYS A 267 -18.99 3.75 -11.12
CA LYS A 267 -17.97 2.97 -10.37
C LYS A 267 -16.71 2.70 -11.19
N ASP A 268 -16.86 2.65 -12.51
CA ASP A 268 -15.88 2.06 -13.41
C ASP A 268 -14.97 3.08 -14.10
N TYR A 269 -15.30 4.37 -14.08
CA TYR A 269 -14.54 5.39 -14.79
C TYR A 269 -14.11 6.52 -13.87
N LYS A 270 -12.83 6.88 -13.94
CA LYS A 270 -12.29 8.02 -13.18
C LYS A 270 -11.30 8.79 -14.02
N PHE A 271 -11.70 9.99 -14.37
CA PHE A 271 -10.83 10.97 -15.01
C PHE A 271 -10.11 11.79 -13.94
N LYS A 272 -8.85 12.11 -14.20
CA LYS A 272 -8.10 13.14 -13.49
C LYS A 272 -7.35 13.98 -14.51
N ALA A 273 -7.29 15.28 -14.29
CA ALA A 273 -6.35 16.15 -14.95
C ALA A 273 -5.61 16.96 -13.88
N GLY A 274 -4.36 17.29 -14.12
CA GLY A 274 -3.60 18.15 -13.23
C GLY A 274 -2.51 18.93 -13.93
N TYR A 275 -2.02 19.94 -13.24
CA TYR A 275 -0.86 20.73 -13.60
C TYR A 275 -0.01 20.93 -12.36
N ASP A 276 1.30 20.88 -12.55
CA ASP A 276 2.30 21.22 -11.54
C ASP A 276 3.23 22.30 -12.11
N SER A 277 3.33 23.45 -11.44
CA SER A 277 4.10 24.59 -11.94
C SER A 277 5.60 24.47 -11.71
N GLU A 278 6.03 23.68 -10.73
CA GLU A 278 7.45 23.51 -10.39
C GLU A 278 8.18 22.78 -11.53
N VAL A 279 7.57 21.70 -12.02
CA VAL A 279 8.07 20.90 -13.16
C VAL A 279 7.38 21.21 -14.49
N ARG A 280 6.46 22.18 -14.52
CA ARG A 280 5.64 22.61 -15.68
C ARG A 280 4.97 21.43 -16.41
N LEU A 281 4.43 20.49 -15.63
CA LEU A 281 3.89 19.23 -16.11
C LEU A 281 2.35 19.25 -16.10
N GLY A 282 1.75 19.35 -17.28
CA GLY A 282 0.33 19.04 -17.47
C GLY A 282 0.14 17.53 -17.60
N TRP A 283 -0.90 16.96 -17.02
CA TRP A 283 -1.21 15.53 -17.19
C TRP A 283 -2.70 15.23 -17.12
N ALA A 284 -3.11 14.17 -17.80
CA ALA A 284 -4.46 13.62 -17.75
C ALA A 284 -4.38 12.09 -17.58
N SER A 285 -5.27 11.51 -16.77
CA SER A 285 -5.35 10.05 -16.64
C SER A 285 -6.80 9.58 -16.61
N LEU A 286 -7.08 8.54 -17.38
CA LEU A 286 -8.33 7.79 -17.35
C LEU A 286 -8.08 6.42 -16.69
N TRP A 287 -8.83 6.14 -15.64
CA TRP A 287 -8.92 4.81 -15.04
C TRP A 287 -10.20 4.13 -15.50
N VAL A 288 -10.11 2.84 -15.80
CA VAL A 288 -11.20 1.97 -16.26
C VAL A 288 -11.25 0.69 -15.42
N GLY A 289 -12.45 0.36 -14.94
CA GLY A 289 -12.81 -0.80 -14.11
C GLY A 289 -13.01 -0.46 -12.63
N ASP A 290 -14.08 -1.00 -12.03
CA ASP A 290 -14.46 -0.85 -10.62
C ASP A 290 -13.26 -0.89 -9.66
N GLU A 291 -12.97 0.23 -8.99
CA GLU A 291 -11.88 0.37 -8.02
C GLU A 291 -12.04 -0.61 -6.85
N SER A 292 -13.27 -0.80 -6.37
CA SER A 292 -13.65 -1.67 -5.24
C SER A 292 -13.76 -3.15 -5.61
N GLY A 293 -13.85 -3.45 -6.91
CA GLY A 293 -14.08 -4.79 -7.43
C GLY A 293 -13.04 -5.80 -6.98
N LYS A 294 -13.51 -6.91 -6.41
CA LYS A 294 -12.69 -8.07 -6.04
C LYS A 294 -12.19 -8.77 -7.30
N ALA A 295 -11.12 -9.55 -7.19
CA ALA A 295 -10.51 -10.32 -8.29
C ALA A 295 -11.54 -11.08 -9.16
N LYS A 296 -12.60 -11.62 -8.54
CA LYS A 296 -13.67 -12.37 -9.22
C LYS A 296 -14.74 -11.53 -9.92
N THR A 297 -14.88 -10.23 -9.60
CA THR A 297 -15.95 -9.38 -10.12
C THR A 297 -15.45 -8.28 -11.06
N ALA A 298 -14.17 -7.91 -10.98
CA ALA A 298 -13.50 -7.01 -11.90
C ALA A 298 -12.11 -7.56 -12.26
N PRO A 299 -12.02 -8.60 -13.11
CA PRO A 299 -10.78 -9.30 -13.41
C PRO A 299 -9.78 -8.45 -14.21
N MET A 300 -10.24 -7.39 -14.88
CA MET A 300 -9.42 -6.45 -15.64
C MET A 300 -9.55 -5.05 -15.07
N LYS A 301 -8.43 -4.38 -14.81
CA LYS A 301 -8.37 -2.95 -14.49
C LYS A 301 -7.29 -2.28 -15.33
N MET A 302 -7.57 -1.10 -15.86
CA MET A 302 -6.64 -0.37 -16.72
C MET A 302 -6.51 1.09 -16.28
N LYS A 303 -5.29 1.62 -16.32
CA LYS A 303 -5.01 3.05 -16.25
C LYS A 303 -4.32 3.44 -17.55
N PHE A 304 -4.87 4.45 -18.20
CA PHE A 304 -4.20 5.19 -19.27
C PHE A 304 -3.86 6.59 -18.74
N GLN A 305 -2.65 7.05 -18.97
CA GLN A 305 -2.19 8.38 -18.56
C GLN A 305 -1.42 9.02 -19.73
N ILE A 306 -1.72 10.28 -20.00
CA ILE A 306 -0.97 11.17 -20.89
C ILE A 306 -0.36 12.26 -20.03
N MET A 307 0.87 12.66 -20.32
CA MET A 307 1.59 13.73 -19.65
C MET A 307 2.23 14.62 -20.73
N LEU A 308 2.09 15.92 -20.59
CA LEU A 308 2.70 16.93 -21.45
C LEU A 308 3.60 17.80 -20.57
N GLN A 309 4.92 17.65 -20.76
CA GLN A 309 5.91 18.46 -20.08
C GLN A 309 6.36 19.59 -21.00
N VAL A 310 6.38 20.82 -20.50
CA VAL A 310 6.81 22.00 -21.28
C VAL A 310 7.96 22.68 -20.53
N PRO A 311 9.22 22.45 -20.96
CA PRO A 311 10.40 23.07 -20.34
C PRO A 311 10.33 24.61 -20.35
N GLN A 312 11.01 25.22 -19.38
CA GLN A 312 10.90 26.66 -19.13
C GLN A 312 11.50 27.51 -20.26
N ASP A 313 12.66 27.11 -20.79
CA ASP A 313 13.49 27.94 -21.65
C ASP A 313 13.38 27.59 -23.15
N ASP A 314 12.77 26.45 -23.49
CA ASP A 314 12.46 26.08 -24.87
C ASP A 314 11.13 25.31 -25.00
N ILE A 315 10.09 26.00 -25.47
CA ILE A 315 8.79 25.39 -25.77
C ILE A 315 8.86 24.33 -26.89
N LYS A 316 9.88 24.36 -27.76
CA LYS A 316 10.07 23.35 -28.82
C LYS A 316 10.57 22.01 -28.27
N SER A 317 11.15 22.00 -27.07
CA SER A 317 11.54 20.80 -26.33
C SER A 317 10.40 20.15 -25.53
N SER A 318 9.14 20.56 -25.77
CA SER A 318 7.97 19.97 -25.11
C SER A 318 7.84 18.47 -25.41
N ALA A 319 7.68 17.66 -24.37
CA ALA A 319 7.58 16.20 -24.46
C ALA A 319 6.15 15.71 -24.17
N LEU A 320 5.60 14.92 -25.09
CA LEU A 320 4.36 14.18 -24.88
C LEU A 320 4.67 12.74 -24.49
N MET A 321 4.43 12.41 -23.23
CA MET A 321 4.60 11.07 -22.66
C MET A 321 3.24 10.39 -22.46
N PHE A 322 3.21 9.06 -22.52
CA PHE A 322 2.05 8.27 -22.14
C PHE A 322 2.47 7.01 -21.38
N ARG A 323 1.64 6.62 -20.42
CA ARG A 323 1.88 5.49 -19.53
C ARG A 323 0.62 4.63 -19.45
N VAL A 324 0.76 3.34 -19.76
CA VAL A 324 -0.37 2.40 -19.86
C VAL A 324 -0.16 1.26 -18.88
N LYS A 325 -0.96 1.21 -17.82
CA LYS A 325 -0.91 0.18 -16.78
C LYS A 325 -2.13 -0.73 -16.87
N LYS A 326 -1.90 -2.01 -17.17
CA LYS A 326 -2.94 -3.05 -17.24
C LYS A 326 -2.73 -4.08 -16.14
N ARG A 327 -3.81 -4.42 -15.43
CA ARG A 327 -3.83 -5.45 -14.40
C ARG A 327 -4.87 -6.51 -14.71
N TRP A 328 -4.47 -7.75 -14.50
CA TRP A 328 -5.28 -8.95 -14.62
C TRP A 328 -5.20 -9.73 -13.30
N ASP A 329 -6.34 -10.13 -12.75
CA ASP A 329 -6.41 -11.12 -11.67
C ASP A 329 -7.02 -12.42 -12.26
N VAL A 330 -6.38 -13.56 -12.04
CA VAL A 330 -6.65 -14.90 -12.62
C VAL A 330 -6.81 -15.95 -11.51
#